data_AF-A0A011TBE5-F1
#
_entry.id   AF-A0A011TBE5-F1
#
_cell.length_a   1.000
_cell.length_b   1.000
_cell.length_c   1.000
_cell.angle_alpha   90.00
_cell.angle_beta   90.00
_cell.angle_gamma   90.00
#
_symmetry.space_group_name_H-M   'P 1'
#
loop_
_entity.id
_entity.type
_entity.pdbx_description
1 polymer ?
#
loop_
_entity_poly.entity_id
_entity_poly.type
_entity_poly.pdbx_seq_one_letter_code
_entity_poly.pdbx_strand_id
1 'polypeptide(L)'
;MPKPWRLTRAAEASLIEIAHWTLETFGPRQAAAYEEDLIARCEEIAAGAAMSQDCRRIIDPGLPEDLRFARCGQHFVIFVEDAEQVIIIDFLHARSDLPRRLEALSEPKPDRDH
;
A
#
# COMPACT_ATOMS: atom_id res chain seq x y z
N MET A 1 7.33 -20.01 2.53
CA MET A 1 7.28 -19.34 3.85
C MET A 1 6.99 -17.87 3.59
N PRO A 2 6.21 -17.18 4.43
CA PRO A 2 5.97 -15.75 4.24
C PRO A 2 7.29 -14.98 4.34
N LYS A 3 7.48 -14.01 3.45
CA LYS A 3 8.61 -13.08 3.51
C LYS A 3 8.44 -12.13 4.70
N PRO A 4 9.53 -11.66 5.30
CA PRO A 4 9.47 -10.47 6.14
C PRO A 4 8.82 -9.32 5.35
N TRP A 5 7.97 -8.55 6.01
CA TRP A 5 7.39 -7.34 5.43
C TRP A 5 7.47 -6.17 6.38
N ARG A 6 7.55 -4.97 5.81
CA ARG A 6 7.61 -3.72 6.57
C ARG A 6 6.81 -2.62 5.88
N LEU A 7 6.40 -1.64 6.67
CA LEU A 7 5.79 -0.42 6.20
C LEU A 7 6.87 0.64 5.93
N THR A 8 6.67 1.47 4.92
CA THR A 8 7.35 2.78 4.90
C THR A 8 6.66 3.75 5.86
N ARG A 9 7.33 4.85 6.20
CA ARG A 9 6.71 5.95 6.96
C ARG A 9 5.45 6.52 6.29
N ALA A 10 5.38 6.48 4.96
CA ALA A 10 4.20 6.94 4.23
C ALA A 10 3.03 5.98 4.45
N ALA A 11 3.26 4.68 4.31
CA ALA A 11 2.27 3.65 4.58
C ALA A 11 1.76 3.68 6.04
N GLU A 12 2.65 3.87 7.01
CA GLU A 12 2.26 4.06 8.42
C GLU A 12 1.34 5.28 8.60
N ALA A 13 1.71 6.43 8.02
CA ALA A 13 0.90 7.64 8.10
C ALA A 13 -0.48 7.43 7.46
N SER A 14 -0.55 6.79 6.30
CA SER A 14 -1.83 6.50 5.64
C SER A 14 -2.69 5.51 6.39
N LEU A 15 -2.12 4.49 7.07
CA LEU A 15 -2.91 3.63 7.96
C LEU A 15 -3.53 4.42 9.11
N ILE A 16 -2.78 5.34 9.73
CA ILE A 16 -3.28 6.19 10.80
C ILE A 16 -4.43 7.08 10.29
N GLU A 17 -4.26 7.71 9.12
CA GLU A 17 -5.31 8.54 8.49
C GLU A 17 -6.57 7.73 8.19
N ILE A 18 -6.42 6.53 7.61
CA ILE A 18 -7.53 5.61 7.33
C ILE A 18 -8.23 5.21 8.63
N ALA A 19 -7.49 4.85 9.67
CA ALA A 19 -8.04 4.45 10.96
C ALA A 19 -8.82 5.59 11.63
N HIS A 20 -8.27 6.80 11.66
CA HIS A 20 -8.95 7.99 12.19
C HIS A 20 -10.24 8.29 11.43
N TRP A 21 -10.18 8.36 10.10
CA TRP A 21 -11.37 8.64 9.29
C TRP A 21 -12.44 7.56 9.45
N THR A 22 -12.03 6.28 9.49
CA THR A 22 -12.95 5.15 9.68
C THR A 22 -13.59 5.19 11.07
N LEU A 23 -12.83 5.53 12.11
CA LEU A 23 -13.32 5.72 13.47
C LEU A 23 -14.36 6.84 13.53
N GLU A 24 -14.05 8.00 12.98
CA GLU A 24 -14.93 9.17 12.96
C GLU A 24 -16.22 8.91 12.16
N THR A 25 -16.12 8.19 11.05
CA THR A 25 -17.24 7.99 10.11
C THR A 25 -18.14 6.83 10.50
N PHE A 26 -17.56 5.72 10.97
CA PHE A 26 -18.27 4.46 11.17
C PHE A 26 -18.22 3.91 12.59
N GLY A 27 -17.36 4.47 13.44
CA GLY A 27 -17.19 4.05 14.82
C GLY A 27 -16.11 2.98 15.04
N PRO A 28 -15.80 2.68 16.32
CA PRO A 28 -14.59 1.94 16.70
C PRO A 28 -14.58 0.50 16.24
N ARG A 29 -15.75 -0.16 16.19
CA ARG A 29 -15.84 -1.56 15.75
C ARG A 29 -15.44 -1.70 14.28
N GLN A 30 -15.90 -0.78 13.44
CA GLN A 30 -15.59 -0.77 12.02
C GLN A 30 -14.13 -0.35 11.78
N ALA A 31 -13.60 0.59 12.57
CA ALA A 31 -12.19 0.96 12.49
C ALA A 31 -11.26 -0.23 12.77
N ALA A 32 -11.50 -0.96 13.87
CA ALA A 32 -10.69 -2.13 14.23
C ALA A 32 -10.76 -3.23 13.17
N ALA A 33 -11.98 -3.57 12.71
CA ALA A 33 -12.14 -4.59 11.67
C ALA A 33 -11.47 -4.20 10.35
N TYR A 34 -11.53 -2.91 9.96
CA TYR A 34 -10.92 -2.46 8.72
C TYR A 34 -9.40 -2.39 8.79
N GLU A 35 -8.84 -2.05 9.96
CA GLU A 35 -7.41 -2.17 10.22
C GLU A 35 -6.94 -3.61 10.10
N GLU A 36 -7.63 -4.56 10.73
CA GLU A 36 -7.35 -5.99 10.63
C GLU A 36 -7.37 -6.48 9.17
N ASP A 37 -8.35 -6.07 8.37
CA ASP A 37 -8.43 -6.40 6.94
C ASP A 37 -7.22 -5.88 6.14
N LEU A 38 -6.73 -4.68 6.46
CA LEU A 38 -5.56 -4.10 5.79
C LEU A 38 -4.26 -4.82 6.18
N ILE A 39 -4.09 -5.14 7.46
CA ILE A 39 -2.92 -5.89 7.94
C ILE A 39 -2.93 -7.32 7.38
N ALA A 40 -4.07 -8.02 7.44
CA ALA A 40 -4.20 -9.36 6.87
C ALA A 40 -3.86 -9.36 5.37
N ARG A 41 -4.22 -8.30 4.64
CA ARG A 41 -3.80 -8.18 3.24
C ARG A 41 -2.28 -8.05 3.09
N CYS A 42 -1.60 -7.29 3.94
CA CYS A 42 -0.14 -7.22 3.93
C CYS A 42 0.50 -8.59 4.18
N GLU A 43 -0.06 -9.38 5.10
CA GLU A 43 0.38 -10.75 5.38
C GLU A 43 0.15 -11.69 4.18
N GLU A 44 -1.01 -11.60 3.52
CA GLU A 44 -1.30 -12.37 2.31
C GLU A 44 -0.34 -12.02 1.16
N ILE A 45 0.02 -10.74 1.02
CA ILE A 45 1.03 -10.29 0.06
C ILE A 45 2.38 -10.93 0.41
N ALA A 46 2.80 -10.83 1.67
CA ALA A 46 4.06 -11.40 2.15
C ALA A 46 4.12 -12.93 2.00
N ALA A 47 2.97 -13.60 2.07
CA ALA A 47 2.84 -15.03 1.83
C ALA A 47 2.80 -15.42 0.33
N GLY A 48 2.72 -14.44 -0.57
CA GLY A 48 2.52 -14.66 -2.01
C GLY A 48 1.13 -15.18 -2.38
N ALA A 49 0.15 -15.04 -1.47
CA ALA A 49 -1.22 -15.52 -1.64
C ALA A 49 -2.17 -14.44 -2.18
N ALA A 50 -1.82 -13.15 -2.01
CA ALA A 50 -2.63 -12.06 -2.51
C ALA A 50 -2.58 -11.96 -4.04
N MET A 51 -3.75 -11.85 -4.66
CA MET A 51 -3.83 -11.50 -6.08
C MET A 51 -3.44 -10.03 -6.26
N SER A 52 -2.32 -9.80 -6.93
CA SER A 52 -1.75 -8.48 -7.17
C SER A 52 -1.52 -8.23 -8.65
N GLN A 53 -1.51 -6.96 -9.02
CA GLN A 53 -1.29 -6.49 -10.37
C GLN A 53 -0.02 -5.64 -10.42
N ASP A 54 0.73 -5.80 -11.51
CA ASP A 54 1.87 -4.97 -11.86
C ASP A 54 1.36 -3.60 -12.38
N CYS A 55 1.96 -2.51 -11.90
CA CYS A 55 1.58 -1.14 -12.23
C CYS A 55 1.96 -0.70 -13.65
N ARG A 56 2.98 -1.32 -14.27
CA ARG A 56 3.55 -0.94 -15.57
C ARG A 56 2.51 -0.95 -16.68
N ARG A 57 1.59 -1.93 -16.67
CA ARG A 57 0.56 -2.05 -17.71
C ARG A 57 -0.60 -1.07 -17.57
N ILE A 58 -0.80 -0.49 -16.38
CA ILE A 58 -1.99 0.30 -16.05
C ILE A 58 -1.67 1.79 -16.03
N ILE A 59 -0.44 2.18 -15.71
CA ILE A 59 -0.11 3.56 -15.35
C ILE A 59 0.99 4.16 -16.23
N ASP A 60 2.19 3.56 -16.29
CA ASP A 60 3.29 4.05 -17.13
C ASP A 60 4.35 2.95 -17.35
N PRO A 61 4.81 2.68 -18.59
CA PRO A 61 5.95 1.83 -18.88
C PRO A 61 7.27 2.20 -18.17
N GLY A 62 7.44 3.46 -17.74
CA GLY A 62 8.63 3.96 -17.05
C GLY A 62 8.68 3.68 -15.54
N LEU A 63 7.62 3.08 -14.97
CA LEU A 63 7.62 2.68 -13.56
C LEU A 63 8.59 1.51 -13.29
N PRO A 64 9.12 1.41 -12.06
CA PRO A 64 9.89 0.24 -11.64
C PRO A 64 9.10 -1.06 -11.84
N GLU A 65 9.75 -2.10 -12.41
CA GLU A 65 9.13 -3.41 -12.70
C GLU A 65 8.67 -4.17 -11.44
N ASP A 66 9.07 -3.70 -10.25
CA ASP A 66 8.72 -4.30 -8.96
C ASP A 66 7.52 -3.64 -8.27
N LEU A 67 6.97 -2.54 -8.81
CA LEU A 67 5.82 -1.85 -8.22
C LEU A 67 4.51 -2.57 -8.51
N ARG A 68 3.83 -3.00 -7.45
CA ARG A 68 2.61 -3.82 -7.51
C ARG A 68 1.53 -3.25 -6.59
N PHE A 69 0.29 -3.65 -6.84
CA PHE A 69 -0.82 -3.36 -5.93
C PHE A 69 -1.77 -4.53 -5.74
N ALA A 70 -2.40 -4.59 -4.56
CA ALA A 70 -3.50 -5.49 -4.24
C ALA A 70 -4.68 -4.71 -3.64
N ARG A 71 -5.92 -5.09 -3.97
CA ARG A 71 -7.11 -4.35 -3.55
C ARG A 71 -7.72 -4.90 -2.26
N CYS A 72 -7.75 -4.11 -1.18
CA CYS A 72 -8.46 -4.44 0.06
C CYS A 72 -9.61 -3.46 0.29
N GLY A 73 -10.85 -3.92 0.17
CA GLY A 73 -12.04 -3.09 0.31
C GLY A 73 -12.04 -1.89 -0.65
N GLN A 74 -12.04 -0.68 -0.06
CA GLN A 74 -11.98 0.59 -0.79
C GLN A 74 -10.55 1.11 -1.00
N HIS A 75 -9.53 0.35 -0.63
CA HIS A 75 -8.13 0.76 -0.74
C HIS A 75 -7.30 -0.20 -1.61
N PHE A 76 -6.22 0.33 -2.15
CA PHE A 76 -5.14 -0.40 -2.79
C PHE A 76 -3.91 -0.37 -1.89
N VAL A 77 -3.38 -1.53 -1.59
CA VAL A 77 -2.09 -1.70 -0.91
C VAL A 77 -1.02 -1.66 -1.99
N ILE A 78 -0.15 -0.65 -1.96
CA ILE A 78 0.94 -0.46 -2.92
C ILE A 78 2.21 -1.04 -2.31
N PHE A 79 2.94 -1.86 -3.04
CA PHE A 79 4.11 -2.53 -2.52
C PHE A 79 5.14 -2.84 -3.59
N VAL A 80 6.37 -3.06 -3.15
CA VAL A 80 7.42 -3.74 -3.93
C VAL A 80 7.80 -5.03 -3.24
N GLU A 81 8.24 -6.00 -4.02
CA GLU A 81 8.64 -7.31 -3.54
C GLU A 81 9.89 -7.76 -4.27
N ASP A 82 10.93 -8.10 -3.52
CA ASP A 82 12.13 -8.76 -4.02
C ASP A 82 12.24 -10.19 -3.47
N ALA A 83 13.36 -10.88 -3.67
CA ALA A 83 13.55 -12.24 -3.19
C ALA A 83 13.55 -12.35 -1.65
N GLU A 84 13.91 -11.29 -0.94
CA GLU A 84 14.17 -11.27 0.50
C GLU A 84 12.99 -10.71 1.31
N GLN A 85 12.26 -9.72 0.80
CA GLN A 85 11.24 -9.02 1.58
C GLN A 85 10.10 -8.43 0.73
N VAL A 86 9.04 -8.00 1.43
CA VAL A 86 7.99 -7.13 0.90
C VAL A 86 8.06 -5.78 1.59
N ILE A 87 7.99 -4.69 0.82
CA ILE A 87 7.95 -3.33 1.34
C ILE A 87 6.61 -2.72 0.93
N ILE A 88 5.76 -2.43 1.91
CA ILE A 88 4.49 -1.73 1.68
C ILE A 88 4.79 -0.24 1.59
N ILE A 89 4.55 0.33 0.42
CA ILE A 89 4.88 1.72 0.08
C ILE A 89 3.79 2.66 0.58
N ASP A 90 2.51 2.37 0.29
CA ASP A 90 1.39 3.24 0.63
C ASP A 90 0.04 2.49 0.61
N PHE A 91 -1.00 3.11 1.18
CA PHE A 91 -2.39 2.69 1.09
C PHE A 91 -3.23 3.76 0.39
N LEU A 92 -3.71 3.46 -0.81
CA LEU A 92 -4.41 4.43 -1.65
C LEU A 92 -5.90 4.16 -1.70
N HIS A 93 -6.73 5.18 -1.47
CA HIS A 93 -8.17 5.03 -1.66
C HIS A 93 -8.48 4.75 -3.13
N ALA A 94 -9.40 3.84 -3.43
CA ALA A 94 -9.74 3.40 -4.79
C ALA A 94 -10.45 4.47 -5.63
N ARG A 95 -10.71 5.65 -5.03
CA ARG A 95 -11.26 6.84 -5.69
C ARG A 95 -10.19 7.90 -5.93
N SER A 96 -8.98 7.70 -5.44
CA SER A 96 -7.82 8.53 -5.76
C SER A 96 -7.42 8.28 -7.22
N ASP A 97 -6.90 9.31 -7.88
CA ASP A 97 -6.25 9.19 -9.18
C ASP A 97 -4.96 8.36 -9.01
N LEU A 98 -5.10 7.04 -9.21
CA LEU A 98 -4.04 6.05 -9.00
C LEU A 98 -2.80 6.36 -9.86
N PRO A 99 -2.93 6.67 -11.18
CA PRO A 99 -1.81 7.13 -11.99
C PRO A 99 -1.01 8.28 -11.35
N ARG A 100 -1.68 9.39 -11.03
CA ARG A 100 -1.04 10.58 -10.47
C ARG A 100 -0.33 10.30 -9.14
N ARG A 101 -0.89 9.41 -8.31
CA ARG A 101 -0.29 9.07 -7.02
C ARG A 101 0.91 8.14 -7.17
N LEU A 102 0.87 7.21 -8.13
CA LEU A 102 2.03 6.36 -8.40
C LEU A 102 3.21 7.15 -8.99
N GLU A 103 2.95 8.14 -9.83
CA GLU A 103 3.99 9.08 -10.30
C GLU A 103 4.69 9.74 -9.09
N ALA A 104 3.93 10.26 -8.14
CA ALA A 104 4.47 10.87 -6.91
C ALA A 104 5.24 9.88 -6.01
N LEU A 105 4.93 8.59 -6.06
CA LEU A 105 5.66 7.54 -5.34
C LEU A 105 6.96 7.12 -6.06
N SER A 106 7.06 7.41 -7.36
CA SER A 106 8.19 7.03 -8.21
C SER A 106 9.24 8.15 -8.30
N GLU A 107 8.88 9.37 -7.91
CA GLU A 107 9.82 10.46 -7.76
C GLU A 107 10.77 10.18 -6.59
N PRO A 108 12.10 10.19 -6.82
CA PRO A 108 13.05 10.07 -5.72
C PRO A 108 12.83 11.24 -4.77
N LYS A 109 12.56 10.92 -3.51
CA LYS A 109 12.45 11.91 -2.43
C LYS A 109 13.73 12.75 -2.46
N PRO A 110 13.67 14.09 -2.58
CA PRO A 110 14.88 14.90 -2.56
C PRO A 110 15.58 14.63 -1.23
N ASP A 111 16.86 14.27 -1.33
CA ASP A 111 17.71 13.98 -0.19
C ASP A 111 17.67 15.17 0.76
N ARG A 112 17.07 15.00 1.95
CA ARG A 112 17.03 16.06 2.96
C ARG A 112 18.25 15.88 3.85
N ASP A 113 19.41 16.20 3.29
CA ASP A 113 20.61 16.52 4.05
C ASP A 113 20.63 18.04 4.32
N HIS A 114 20.32 18.42 5.57
CA HIS A 114 20.87 19.59 6.27
C HIS A 114 20.63 19.47 7.78
#